data_AF-A0A2S7XYB3-F1
#
_entry.id   AF-A0A2S7XYB3-F1
#
_cell.length_a   1.000
_cell.length_b   1.000
_cell.length_c   1.000
_cell.angle_alpha   90.00
_cell.angle_beta   90.00
_cell.angle_gamma   90.00
#
_symmetry.space_group_name_H-M   'P 1'
#
loop_
_entity.id
_entity.type
_entity.pdbx_description
1 polymer ?
#
loop_
_entity_poly.entity_id
_entity_poly.type
_entity_poly.pdbx_seq_one_letter_code
_entity_poly.pdbx_strand_id
1 'polypeptide(L)'
;MIQLADALAFIHDAGIIHGDLTSANVFIDDGMNVRIADFAGSSIDLSPLLVQVTTSHQYPGNLLSPQEDIFALGSILYEVTAGKRPYAGLSDTTIQSRFQKGDFPEVSSIGSLGHVIKTCWNGGYEDSKALVNNLQAIRENTLGL
;
A
#
# COMPACT_ATOMS: atom_id res chain seq x y z
N MET A 1 -4.34 -1.14 -10.17
CA MET A 1 -3.01 -0.99 -9.50
C MET A 1 -2.41 0.38 -9.80
N ILE A 2 -2.11 0.72 -11.07
CA ILE A 2 -1.61 2.06 -11.44
C ILE A 2 -2.56 3.17 -10.94
N GLN A 3 -3.86 3.07 -11.23
CA GLN A 3 -4.85 4.05 -10.74
C GLN A 3 -4.86 4.23 -9.21
N LEU A 4 -4.58 3.15 -8.44
CA LEU A 4 -4.51 3.22 -6.98
C LEU A 4 -3.27 4.01 -6.53
N ALA A 5 -2.12 3.74 -7.16
CA ALA A 5 -0.88 4.46 -6.87
C ALA A 5 -0.97 5.94 -7.33
N ASP A 6 -1.60 6.22 -8.47
CA ASP A 6 -1.86 7.58 -8.95
C ASP A 6 -2.76 8.35 -7.98
N ALA A 7 -3.85 7.73 -7.51
CA ALA A 7 -4.73 8.33 -6.53
C ALA A 7 -4.00 8.62 -5.20
N LEU A 8 -3.15 7.68 -4.75
CA LEU A 8 -2.34 7.90 -3.55
C LEU A 8 -1.32 9.04 -3.75
N ALA A 9 -0.70 9.13 -4.92
CA ALA A 9 0.21 10.23 -5.24
C ALA A 9 -0.49 11.59 -5.23
N PHE A 10 -1.72 11.65 -5.72
CA PHE A 10 -2.54 12.86 -5.63
C PHE A 10 -2.87 13.24 -4.16
N ILE A 11 -3.20 12.26 -3.32
CA ILE A 11 -3.47 12.47 -1.89
C ILE A 11 -2.22 13.02 -1.18
N HIS A 12 -1.05 12.42 -1.40
CA HIS A 12 0.20 12.87 -0.81
C HIS A 12 0.62 14.28 -1.31
N ASP A 13 0.41 14.60 -2.59
CA ASP A 13 0.68 15.93 -3.14
C ASP A 13 -0.21 17.02 -2.51
N ALA A 14 -1.39 16.64 -2.02
CA ALA A 14 -2.26 17.52 -1.24
C ALA A 14 -1.85 17.65 0.23
N GLY A 15 -0.73 17.04 0.65
CA GLY A 15 -0.24 17.05 2.03
C GLY A 15 -1.03 16.15 2.98
N ILE A 16 -1.81 15.21 2.44
CA ILE A 16 -2.66 14.30 3.21
C ILE A 16 -1.97 12.95 3.33
N ILE A 17 -1.99 12.36 4.52
CA ILE A 17 -1.64 10.95 4.75
C ILE A 17 -2.94 10.23 5.08
N HIS A 18 -3.29 9.21 4.30
CA HIS A 18 -4.52 8.46 4.46
C HIS A 18 -4.55 7.75 5.81
N GLY A 19 -3.47 7.04 6.16
CA GLY A 19 -3.22 6.45 7.49
C GLY A 19 -4.02 5.18 7.80
N ASP A 20 -5.13 4.93 7.11
CA ASP A 20 -5.87 3.66 7.20
C ASP A 20 -6.17 3.06 5.82
N LEU A 21 -5.17 3.06 4.94
CA LEU A 21 -5.35 2.54 3.58
C LEU A 21 -5.47 1.01 3.62
N THR A 22 -6.63 0.47 3.24
CA THR A 22 -6.89 -0.98 3.16
C THR A 22 -7.72 -1.31 1.92
N SER A 23 -7.83 -2.59 1.57
CA SER A 23 -8.68 -3.03 0.46
C SER A 23 -10.18 -2.73 0.70
N ALA A 24 -10.62 -2.60 1.95
CA ALA A 24 -12.00 -2.20 2.28
C ALA A 24 -12.28 -0.72 1.97
N ASN A 25 -11.23 0.11 1.92
CA ASN A 25 -11.29 1.54 1.64
C ASN A 25 -10.99 1.86 0.16
N VAL A 26 -10.90 0.83 -0.69
CA VAL A 26 -10.66 0.96 -2.13
C VAL A 26 -11.86 0.40 -2.90
N PHE A 27 -12.56 1.28 -3.60
CA PHE A 27 -13.76 0.96 -4.37
C PHE A 27 -13.45 0.92 -5.86
N ILE A 28 -14.26 0.15 -6.59
CA ILE A 28 -14.22 0.05 -8.05
C ILE A 28 -15.61 0.38 -8.56
N ASP A 29 -15.72 1.38 -9.44
CA ASP A 29 -16.99 1.71 -10.09
C ASP A 29 -17.25 0.89 -11.36
N ASP A 30 -18.43 1.02 -11.96
CA ASP A 30 -18.85 0.26 -13.15
C ASP A 30 -17.92 0.44 -14.37
N GLY A 31 -17.12 1.50 -14.38
CA GLY A 31 -16.11 1.77 -15.40
C GLY A 31 -14.74 1.16 -15.11
N MET A 32 -14.62 0.30 -14.09
CA MET A 32 -13.35 -0.23 -13.58
C MET A 32 -12.40 0.86 -13.08
N ASN A 33 -12.94 2.00 -12.62
CA ASN A 33 -12.13 3.06 -12.04
C ASN A 33 -11.97 2.85 -10.54
N VAL A 34 -10.73 3.00 -10.07
CA VAL A 34 -10.39 2.88 -8.65
C VAL A 34 -10.66 4.19 -7.92
N ARG A 35 -11.26 4.11 -6.73
CA ARG A 35 -11.53 5.24 -5.84
C ARG A 35 -11.07 4.90 -4.42
N ILE A 36 -10.25 5.75 -3.83
CA ILE A 36 -9.88 5.69 -2.41
C ILE A 36 -10.95 6.45 -1.62
N ALA A 37 -11.40 5.87 -0.50
CA ALA A 37 -12.41 6.46 0.37
C ALA A 37 -12.01 6.31 1.85
N ASP A 38 -12.84 6.87 2.73
CA ASP A 38 -12.68 6.89 4.19
C ASP A 38 -11.45 7.63 4.71
N PHE A 39 -11.56 8.96 4.70
CA PHE A 39 -10.56 9.88 5.24
C PHE A 39 -10.85 10.30 6.69
N ALA A 40 -11.81 9.66 7.38
CA ALA A 40 -12.20 10.09 8.72
C ALA A 40 -11.07 9.93 9.76
N GLY A 41 -10.10 9.05 9.48
CA GLY A 41 -8.89 8.85 10.27
C GLY A 41 -7.64 9.54 9.77
N SER A 42 -7.70 10.22 8.62
CA SER A 42 -6.51 10.72 7.92
C SER A 42 -5.86 11.90 8.61
N SER A 43 -4.54 12.02 8.42
CA SER A 43 -3.78 13.18 8.86
C SER A 43 -3.78 14.25 7.78
N ILE A 44 -4.18 15.45 8.17
CA ILE A 44 -4.13 16.67 7.35
C ILE A 44 -3.25 17.65 8.13
N ASP A 45 -2.19 18.17 7.50
CA ASP A 45 -1.24 19.10 8.13
C ASP A 45 -0.62 18.58 9.45
N LEU A 46 -0.29 17.29 9.52
CA LEU A 46 0.26 16.62 10.70
C LEU A 46 -0.69 16.53 11.91
N SER A 47 -2.00 16.62 11.69
CA SER A 47 -2.98 16.25 12.71
C SER A 47 -2.79 14.78 13.14
N PRO A 48 -3.06 14.42 14.40
CA PRO A 48 -2.93 13.03 14.85
C PRO A 48 -3.92 12.10 14.11
N LEU A 49 -3.47 10.91 13.72
CA LEU A 49 -4.35 9.85 13.22
C LEU A 49 -5.34 9.45 14.32
N LEU A 50 -6.62 9.39 13.97
CA LEU A 50 -7.70 9.07 14.91
C LEU A 50 -8.17 7.61 14.83
N VAL A 51 -7.54 6.78 13.98
CA VAL A 51 -8.00 5.41 13.68
C VAL A 51 -6.94 4.37 14.03
N GLN A 52 -7.41 3.19 14.45
CA GLN A 52 -6.58 2.00 14.66
C GLN A 52 -6.34 1.31 13.32
N VAL A 53 -5.12 1.43 12.79
CA VAL A 53 -4.71 0.84 11.50
C VAL A 53 -4.82 -0.68 11.54
N THR A 54 -5.33 -1.27 10.45
CA THR A 54 -5.35 -2.73 10.29
C THR A 54 -3.93 -3.29 10.29
N THR A 55 -3.58 -4.16 11.25
CA THR A 55 -2.18 -4.60 11.49
C THR A 55 -1.51 -5.25 10.27
N SER A 56 -2.25 -5.93 9.39
CA SER A 56 -1.71 -6.50 8.15
C SER A 56 -1.34 -5.48 7.07
N HIS A 57 -1.67 -4.20 7.28
CA HIS A 57 -1.37 -3.06 6.41
C HIS A 57 -0.53 -2.00 7.13
N GLN A 58 -0.26 -2.19 8.42
CA GLN A 58 0.39 -1.19 9.26
C GLN A 58 1.91 -1.20 9.05
N TYR A 59 2.45 -0.04 8.70
CA TYR A 59 3.89 0.17 8.58
C TYR A 59 4.58 0.07 9.95
N PRO A 60 5.68 -0.71 10.08
CA PRO A 60 6.37 -0.88 11.36
C PRO A 60 7.27 0.30 11.76
N GLY A 61 7.43 1.31 10.91
CA GLY A 61 8.27 2.49 11.15
C GLY A 61 7.51 3.68 11.75
N ASN A 62 7.92 4.89 11.37
CA ASN A 62 7.25 6.11 11.81
C ASN A 62 5.85 6.21 11.19
N LEU A 63 4.84 6.18 12.05
CA LEU A 63 3.46 6.54 11.69
C LEU A 63 3.41 8.01 11.27
N LEU A 64 2.34 8.41 10.59
CA LEU A 64 2.18 9.77 10.03
C LEU A 64 3.25 10.08 8.97
N SER A 65 3.55 9.12 8.10
CA SER A 65 4.44 9.33 6.96
C SER A 65 3.83 8.79 5.66
N PRO A 66 4.19 9.36 4.48
CA PRO A 66 3.80 8.77 3.20
C PRO A 66 4.22 7.29 3.04
N GLN A 67 5.28 6.88 3.73
CA GLN A 67 5.73 5.49 3.77
C GLN A 67 4.70 4.55 4.41
N GLU A 68 3.86 5.05 5.32
CA GLU A 68 2.75 4.30 5.90
C GLU A 68 1.76 3.85 4.82
N ASP A 69 1.29 4.79 4.00
CA ASP A 69 0.36 4.49 2.93
C ASP A 69 0.99 3.67 1.79
N ILE A 70 2.28 3.91 1.49
CA ILE A 70 3.01 3.10 0.49
C ILE A 70 3.12 1.65 0.94
N PHE A 71 3.42 1.41 2.22
CA PHE A 71 3.46 0.06 2.79
C PHE A 71 2.07 -0.60 2.74
N ALA A 72 1.03 0.14 3.11
CA ALA A 72 -0.35 -0.32 3.07
C ALA A 72 -0.80 -0.65 1.64
N LEU A 73 -0.45 0.17 0.65
CA LEU A 73 -0.69 -0.10 -0.76
C LEU A 73 0.03 -1.38 -1.21
N GLY A 74 1.28 -1.60 -0.80
CA GLY A 74 2.00 -2.86 -1.06
C GLY A 74 1.24 -4.08 -0.52
N SER A 75 0.62 -3.95 0.65
CA SER A 75 -0.21 -4.98 1.27
C SER A 75 -1.53 -5.22 0.51
N ILE A 76 -2.15 -4.18 -0.06
CA ILE A 76 -3.32 -4.30 -0.96
C ILE A 76 -2.92 -5.01 -2.26
N LEU A 77 -1.76 -4.68 -2.86
CA LEU A 77 -1.26 -5.35 -4.05
C LEU A 77 -1.01 -6.84 -3.79
N TYR A 78 -0.46 -7.19 -2.63
CA TYR A 78 -0.34 -8.57 -2.19
C TYR A 78 -1.71 -9.24 -2.08
N GLU A 79 -2.68 -8.60 -1.44
CA GLU A 79 -4.02 -9.17 -1.27
C GLU A 79 -4.71 -9.45 -2.61
N VAL A 80 -4.66 -8.51 -3.55
CA VAL A 80 -5.25 -8.66 -4.88
C VAL A 80 -4.59 -9.79 -5.68
N THR A 81 -3.28 -10.00 -5.51
CA THR A 81 -2.52 -11.01 -6.27
C THR A 81 -2.51 -12.40 -5.61
N ALA A 82 -2.52 -12.46 -4.28
CA ALA A 82 -2.47 -13.69 -3.50
C ALA A 82 -3.86 -14.17 -3.03
N GLY A 83 -4.90 -13.35 -3.19
CA GLY A 83 -6.28 -13.64 -2.78
C GLY A 83 -6.51 -13.60 -1.26
N LYS A 84 -5.53 -13.11 -0.49
CA LYS A 84 -5.61 -12.99 0.98
C LYS A 84 -4.66 -11.92 1.47
N ARG A 85 -5.01 -11.25 2.58
CA ARG A 85 -4.13 -10.29 3.26
C ARG A 85 -2.80 -10.91 3.72
N PRO A 86 -1.72 -10.11 3.84
CA PRO A 86 -0.45 -10.55 4.42
C PRO A 86 -0.68 -11.26 5.76
N TYR A 87 -0.11 -12.46 5.90
CA TYR A 87 -0.20 -13.27 7.12
C TYR A 87 -1.64 -13.56 7.62
N ALA A 88 -2.61 -13.66 6.71
CA ALA A 88 -3.99 -14.04 7.06
C ALA A 88 -4.03 -15.28 7.99
N GLY A 89 -4.74 -15.15 9.11
CA GLY A 89 -4.89 -16.21 10.13
C GLY A 89 -3.88 -16.16 11.28
N LEU A 90 -2.86 -15.30 11.23
CA LEU A 90 -1.96 -15.05 12.37
C LEU A 90 -2.53 -13.98 13.32
N SER A 91 -2.03 -13.95 14.56
CA SER A 91 -2.37 -12.89 15.53
C SER A 91 -1.72 -11.56 15.15
N ASP A 92 -2.36 -10.44 15.50
CA ASP A 92 -1.83 -9.10 15.24
C ASP A 92 -0.42 -8.90 15.82
N THR A 93 -0.18 -9.40 17.03
CA THR A 93 1.15 -9.38 17.66
C THR A 93 2.22 -10.12 16.85
N THR A 94 1.84 -11.24 16.21
CA THR A 94 2.76 -12.01 15.35
C THR A 94 3.04 -11.25 14.07
N ILE A 95 2.01 -10.68 13.45
CA ILE A 95 2.13 -9.90 12.21
C ILE A 95 3.05 -8.70 12.44
N GLN A 96 2.80 -7.93 13.49
CA GLN A 96 3.61 -6.77 13.85
C GLN A 96 5.08 -7.18 14.10
N SER A 97 5.33 -8.27 14.83
CA SER A 97 6.69 -8.75 15.07
C SER A 97 7.41 -9.16 13.79
N ARG A 98 6.71 -9.74 12.82
CA ARG A 98 7.31 -10.12 11.52
C ARG A 98 7.67 -8.88 10.70
N PHE A 99 6.73 -7.95 10.54
CA PHE A 99 6.99 -6.70 9.82
C PHE A 99 8.14 -5.90 10.42
N GLN A 100 8.23 -5.79 11.74
CA GLN A 100 9.36 -5.14 12.42
C GLN A 100 10.72 -5.80 12.13
N LYS A 101 10.74 -7.10 11.84
CA LYS A 101 11.96 -7.86 11.50
C LYS A 101 12.27 -7.82 10.00
N GLY A 102 11.45 -7.17 9.19
CA GLY A 102 11.52 -7.27 7.73
C GLY A 102 11.20 -8.68 7.20
N ASP A 103 10.54 -9.51 8.01
CA ASP A 103 9.99 -10.79 7.57
C ASP A 103 8.64 -10.49 6.90
N PHE A 104 8.59 -10.71 5.59
CA PHE A 104 7.44 -10.44 4.74
C PHE A 104 6.96 -11.72 4.03
N PRO A 105 5.68 -11.80 3.61
CA PRO A 105 5.19 -12.93 2.84
C PRO A 105 6.00 -13.17 1.55
N GLU A 106 6.06 -14.43 1.13
CA GLU A 106 6.66 -14.80 -0.15
C GLU A 106 5.85 -14.25 -1.34
N VAL A 107 6.57 -13.66 -2.28
CA VAL A 107 6.01 -13.00 -3.48
C VAL A 107 6.73 -13.42 -4.77
N SER A 108 7.64 -14.39 -4.69
CA SER A 108 8.44 -14.88 -5.81
C SER A 108 7.59 -15.42 -6.97
N SER A 109 6.41 -15.96 -6.68
CA SER A 109 5.46 -16.46 -7.70
C SER A 109 4.61 -15.37 -8.37
N ILE A 110 4.66 -14.13 -7.89
CA ILE A 110 3.81 -13.00 -8.35
C ILE A 110 4.47 -12.25 -9.54
N GLY A 111 5.67 -12.66 -9.96
CA GLY A 111 6.42 -12.05 -11.07
C GLY A 111 6.89 -10.63 -10.74
N SER A 112 6.90 -9.73 -11.73
CA SER A 112 7.39 -8.35 -11.57
C SER A 112 6.64 -7.55 -10.49
N LEU A 113 5.36 -7.84 -10.28
CA LEU A 113 4.58 -7.22 -9.20
C LEU A 113 5.05 -7.65 -7.81
N GLY A 114 5.60 -8.86 -7.67
CA GLY A 114 6.20 -9.30 -6.41
C GLY A 114 7.38 -8.43 -5.99
N HIS A 115 8.18 -7.94 -6.96
CA HIS A 115 9.26 -7.00 -6.67
C HIS A 115 8.71 -5.67 -6.14
N VAL A 116 7.67 -5.11 -6.79
CA VAL A 116 7.01 -3.86 -6.34
C VAL A 116 6.49 -3.99 -4.91
N ILE A 117 5.78 -5.08 -4.62
CA ILE A 117 5.25 -5.37 -3.27
C ILE A 117 6.38 -5.37 -2.23
N LYS A 118 7.47 -6.10 -2.51
CA LYS A 118 8.65 -6.12 -1.63
C LYS A 118 9.28 -4.73 -1.48
N THR A 119 9.37 -3.95 -2.55
CA THR A 119 9.94 -2.59 -2.49
C THR A 119 9.07 -1.66 -1.64
N CYS A 120 7.74 -1.75 -1.74
CA CYS A 120 6.81 -1.05 -0.83
C CYS A 120 7.08 -1.42 0.64
N TRP A 121 7.14 -2.71 0.95
CA TRP A 121 7.32 -3.18 2.33
C TRP A 121 8.68 -2.84 2.93
N ASN A 122 9.73 -2.77 2.11
CA ASN A 122 11.08 -2.38 2.55
C ASN A 122 11.30 -0.86 2.60
N GLY A 123 10.28 -0.04 2.29
CA GLY A 123 10.45 1.42 2.23
C GLY A 123 11.38 1.87 1.11
N GLY A 124 11.46 1.12 0.00
CA GLY A 124 12.38 1.38 -1.11
C GLY A 124 11.92 2.46 -2.09
N TYR A 125 10.70 2.98 -1.94
CA TYR A 125 10.22 4.13 -2.71
C TYR A 125 10.34 5.40 -1.86
N GLU A 126 10.98 6.42 -2.43
CA GLU A 126 11.11 7.74 -1.81
C GLU A 126 9.74 8.39 -1.57
N ASP A 127 8.86 8.27 -2.57
CA ASP A 127 7.48 8.76 -2.54
C ASP A 127 6.54 7.86 -3.37
N SER A 128 5.25 8.19 -3.37
CA SER A 128 4.23 7.49 -4.15
C SER A 128 4.40 7.67 -5.66
N LYS A 129 5.07 8.73 -6.13
CA LYS A 129 5.33 8.96 -7.57
C LYS A 129 6.39 7.99 -8.09
N ALA A 130 7.41 7.69 -7.31
CA ALA A 130 8.39 6.65 -7.63
C ALA A 130 7.72 5.27 -7.80
N LEU A 131 6.74 4.95 -6.94
CA LEU A 131 5.91 3.76 -7.07
C LEU A 131 5.07 3.77 -8.36
N VAL A 132 4.40 4.88 -8.68
CA VAL A 132 3.64 5.06 -9.94
C VAL A 132 4.53 4.78 -11.14
N ASN A 133 5.70 5.42 -11.21
CA ASN A 133 6.65 5.29 -12.31
C ASN A 133 7.09 3.84 -12.49
N ASN A 134 7.35 3.11 -11.39
CA ASN A 134 7.74 1.71 -11.49
C ASN A 134 6.60 0.83 -12.02
N LEU A 135 5.37 1.04 -11.55
CA LEU A 135 4.21 0.29 -12.05
C LEU A 135 3.93 0.57 -13.53
N GLN A 136 4.10 1.82 -13.99
CA GLN A 136 3.97 2.19 -15.39
C GLN A 136 5.04 1.51 -16.25
N ALA A 137 6.30 1.53 -15.82
CA ALA A 137 7.40 0.85 -16.52
C ALA A 137 7.18 -0.68 -16.63
N ILE A 138 6.63 -1.32 -15.60
CA ILE A 138 6.27 -2.75 -15.66
C ILE A 138 5.18 -2.99 -16.71
N ARG A 139 4.17 -2.13 -16.78
CA ARG A 139 3.09 -2.24 -17.77
C ARG A 139 3.63 -2.12 -19.19
N GLU A 140 4.49 -1.13 -19.46
CA GLU A 140 5.11 -0.91 -20.77
C GLU A 140 5.92 -2.14 -21.22
N ASN A 141 6.79 -2.63 -20.34
CA ASN A 141 7.57 -3.85 -20.60
C ASN A 141 6.71 -5.10 -20.82
N THR A 142 5.53 -5.18 -20.21
CA THR A 142 4.61 -6.32 -20.37
C THR A 142 3.80 -6.23 -21.67
N LEU A 143 3.49 -5.01 -22.13
CA LEU A 143 2.72 -4.76 -23.35
C LEU A 143 3.58 -4.64 -24.62
N GLY A 144 4.91 -4.58 -24.48
CA GLY A 144 5.84 -4.52 -25.61
C GLY A 144 5.75 -3.21 -26.41
N LEU A 145 5.33 -2.13 -25.75
CA LEU A 145 5.28 -0.77 -26.29
C LEU A 145 6.48 0.04 -25.80
#